data_AF-A0A7C2A4Q9-F1
#
_entry.id   AF-A0A7C2A4Q9-F1
#
_cell.length_a   1.000
_cell.length_b   1.000
_cell.length_c   1.000
_cell.angle_alpha   90.00
_cell.angle_beta   90.00
_cell.angle_gamma   90.00
#
_symmetry.space_group_name_H-M   'P 1'
#
loop_
_entity.id
_entity.type
_entity.pdbx_description
1 polymer ?
#
loop_
_entity_poly.entity_id
_entity_poly.type
_entity_poly.pdbx_seq_one_letter_code
_entity_poly.pdbx_strand_id
1 'polypeptide(L)'
;MGASFKYSYFRLGPAGNMRISDYHAGDVNGKTVTVLEGGSVEGRVGAERIVIHGQVRGIVKAGSIAIRKTARIEGELRYETLSIEPGARVEARCVPV
;
A
#
# COMPACT_ATOMS: atom_id res chain seq x y z
N MET A 1 30.87 -9.20 1.25
CA MET A 1 29.90 -8.53 2.14
C MET A 1 28.54 -8.52 1.45
N GLY A 2 27.77 -9.60 1.63
CA GLY A 2 26.45 -9.76 1.02
C GLY A 2 25.40 -9.14 1.93
N ALA A 3 24.71 -8.11 1.46
CA ALA A 3 23.55 -7.57 2.15
C ALA A 3 22.41 -8.60 2.06
N SER A 4 22.12 -9.27 3.18
CA SER A 4 20.93 -10.09 3.33
C SER A 4 19.70 -9.19 3.34
N PHE A 5 19.14 -8.92 2.16
CA PHE A 5 17.80 -8.38 2.04
C PHE A 5 16.82 -9.50 2.43
N LYS A 6 16.22 -9.38 3.62
CA LYS A 6 15.16 -10.26 4.11
C LYS A 6 13.93 -10.11 3.21
N TYR A 7 13.87 -10.86 2.12
CA TYR A 7 12.63 -11.01 1.35
C TYR A 7 11.67 -11.88 2.16
N SER A 8 10.74 -11.25 2.89
CA SER A 8 9.58 -11.96 3.39
C SER A 8 8.74 -12.45 2.22
N TYR A 9 8.13 -13.61 2.40
CA TYR A 9 7.53 -14.42 1.35
C TYR A 9 6.46 -13.67 0.54
N PHE A 10 6.80 -13.30 -0.70
CA PHE A 10 5.89 -12.85 -1.74
C PHE A 10 4.93 -13.99 -2.10
N ARG A 11 3.73 -14.02 -1.50
CA ARG A 11 2.68 -14.97 -1.87
C ARG A 11 1.78 -14.35 -2.93
N LEU A 12 2.03 -14.70 -4.19
CA LEU A 12 1.03 -14.57 -5.25
C LEU A 12 -0.16 -15.46 -4.88
N GLY A 13 -1.26 -14.85 -4.44
CA GLY A 13 -2.54 -15.53 -4.40
C GLY A 13 -3.08 -15.76 -5.82
N PRO A 14 -4.06 -16.66 -6.01
CA PRO A 14 -4.78 -16.76 -7.27
C PRO A 14 -5.32 -15.37 -7.64
N ALA A 15 -5.13 -14.96 -8.90
CA ALA A 15 -5.58 -13.69 -9.51
C ALA A 15 -4.71 -12.42 -9.36
N GLY A 16 -3.42 -12.50 -8.96
CA GLY A 16 -2.52 -11.32 -8.99
C GLY A 16 -2.74 -10.35 -7.82
N ASN A 17 -3.21 -10.89 -6.70
CA ASN A 17 -3.40 -10.20 -5.45
C ASN A 17 -2.11 -10.26 -4.62
N MET A 18 -1.64 -9.12 -4.14
CA MET A 18 -0.46 -8.99 -3.30
C MET A 18 -0.87 -8.62 -1.88
N ARG A 19 -0.24 -9.24 -0.88
CA ARG A 19 -0.45 -8.94 0.54
C ARG A 19 0.90 -8.70 1.20
N ILE A 20 1.02 -7.58 1.91
CA ILE A 20 2.25 -7.16 2.59
C ILE A 20 1.95 -7.09 4.08
N SER A 21 2.60 -7.93 4.87
CA SER A 21 2.45 -8.00 6.34
C SER A 21 3.67 -7.50 7.11
N ASP A 22 4.74 -7.18 6.39
CA ASP A 22 6.05 -6.81 6.90
C ASP A 22 6.51 -5.50 6.26
N TYR A 23 7.77 -5.14 6.47
CA TYR A 23 8.36 -3.94 5.88
C TYR A 23 8.84 -4.22 4.46
N HIS A 24 8.38 -3.43 3.50
CA HIS A 24 8.81 -3.50 2.11
C HIS A 24 9.27 -2.11 1.63
N ALA A 25 10.52 -2.02 1.20
CA ALA A 25 11.07 -0.83 0.55
C ALA A 25 11.27 -1.09 -0.95
N GLY A 26 10.59 -0.33 -1.79
CA GLY A 26 10.67 -0.47 -3.24
C GLY A 26 9.36 -0.19 -3.97
N ASP A 27 9.39 -0.45 -5.29
CA ASP A 27 8.23 -0.27 -6.15
C ASP A 27 7.39 -1.55 -6.18
N VAL A 28 6.11 -1.42 -5.82
CA VAL A 28 5.14 -2.51 -5.77
C VAL A 28 4.13 -2.33 -6.89
N ASN A 29 3.93 -3.35 -7.72
CA ASN A 29 2.89 -3.36 -8.75
C ASN A 29 2.06 -4.64 -8.69
N GLY A 30 0.73 -4.53 -8.86
CA GLY A 30 -0.17 -5.68 -8.89
C GLY A 30 -1.58 -5.32 -9.33
N LYS A 31 -2.49 -6.29 -9.42
CA LYS A 31 -3.92 -5.99 -9.68
C LYS A 31 -4.60 -5.47 -8.42
N THR A 32 -4.44 -6.21 -7.32
CA THR A 32 -4.89 -5.79 -5.99
C THR A 32 -3.72 -5.82 -5.02
N VAL A 33 -3.48 -4.74 -4.29
CA VAL A 33 -2.44 -4.70 -3.24
C VAL A 33 -3.10 -4.44 -1.89
N THR A 34 -2.84 -5.31 -0.92
CA THR A 34 -3.31 -5.17 0.46
C THR A 34 -2.13 -5.01 1.40
N VAL A 35 -2.02 -3.85 2.06
CA VAL A 35 -1.08 -3.67 3.17
C VAL A 35 -1.81 -4.05 4.45
N LEU A 36 -1.41 -5.15 5.07
CA LEU A 36 -2.02 -5.69 6.28
C LEU A 36 -1.63 -4.87 7.51
N GLU A 37 -2.32 -5.10 8.62
CA GLU A 37 -1.93 -4.55 9.91
C GLU A 37 -0.53 -5.04 10.30
N GLY A 38 0.34 -4.13 10.74
CA GLY A 38 1.77 -4.41 10.96
C GLY A 38 2.65 -4.35 9.70
N GLY A 39 2.05 -4.32 8.51
CA GLY A 39 2.76 -4.09 7.25
C GLY A 39 3.13 -2.62 7.05
N SER A 40 4.30 -2.38 6.49
CA SER A 40 4.78 -1.03 6.16
C SER A 40 5.39 -1.02 4.76
N VAL A 41 5.00 -0.07 3.93
CA VAL A 41 5.54 0.08 2.57
C VAL A 41 6.17 1.45 2.40
N GLU A 42 7.42 1.48 1.94
CA GLU A 42 8.13 2.71 1.57
C GLU A 42 8.52 2.67 0.09
N GLY A 43 7.94 3.55 -0.73
CA GLY A 43 8.20 3.59 -2.17
C GLY A 43 6.98 3.95 -3.01
N ARG A 44 6.89 3.37 -4.22
CA ARG A 44 5.73 3.56 -5.10
C ARG A 44 4.84 2.32 -5.11
N VAL A 45 3.54 2.50 -4.93
CA VAL A 45 2.57 1.40 -4.97
C VAL A 45 1.58 1.64 -6.09
N GLY A 46 1.62 0.81 -7.13
CA GLY A 46 0.71 0.83 -8.28
C GLY A 46 -0.22 -0.37 -8.30
N ALA A 47 -1.54 -0.15 -8.35
CA ALA A 47 -2.49 -1.23 -8.60
C ALA A 47 -3.82 -0.76 -9.17
N GLU A 48 -4.71 -1.67 -9.59
CA GLU A 48 -6.10 -1.30 -9.89
C GLU A 48 -6.86 -1.00 -8.58
N ARG A 49 -6.62 -1.82 -7.55
CA ARG A 49 -7.23 -1.68 -6.22
C ARG A 49 -6.19 -1.77 -5.10
N ILE A 50 -6.21 -0.83 -4.17
CA ILE A 50 -5.32 -0.82 -3.00
C ILE A 50 -6.15 -0.77 -1.73
N VAL A 51 -5.83 -1.64 -0.77
CA VAL A 51 -6.43 -1.66 0.57
C VAL A 51 -5.33 -1.52 1.62
N ILE A 52 -5.42 -0.49 2.47
CA ILE A 52 -4.37 -0.18 3.44
C ILE A 52 -4.94 -0.34 4.84
N HIS A 53 -4.37 -1.26 5.61
CA HIS A 53 -4.59 -1.44 7.05
C HIS A 53 -3.38 -0.98 7.88
N GLY A 54 -2.17 -1.08 7.29
CA GLY A 54 -0.90 -0.71 7.91
C GLY A 54 -0.39 0.68 7.51
N GLN A 55 0.93 0.79 7.33
CA GLN A 55 1.60 2.05 7.04
C GLN A 55 2.06 2.12 5.59
N VAL A 56 1.90 3.28 4.95
CA VAL A 56 2.42 3.52 3.60
C VAL A 56 3.05 4.90 3.52
N ARG A 57 4.28 4.96 3.03
CA ARG A 57 5.05 6.19 2.85
C ARG A 57 5.56 6.28 1.41
N GLY A 58 5.13 7.31 0.68
CA GLY A 58 5.55 7.54 -0.70
C GLY A 58 4.39 7.82 -1.62
N ILE A 59 4.42 7.27 -2.84
CA ILE A 59 3.44 7.57 -3.89
C ILE A 59 2.56 6.34 -4.13
N VAL A 60 1.26 6.48 -3.88
CA VAL A 60 0.27 5.44 -4.13
C VAL A 60 -0.55 5.84 -5.34
N LYS A 61 -0.67 4.95 -6.33
CA LYS A 61 -1.49 5.16 -7.53
C LYS A 61 -2.40 3.96 -7.72
N ALA A 62 -3.72 4.19 -7.67
CA ALA A 62 -4.68 3.16 -8.03
C ALA A 62 -6.02 3.70 -8.52
N GLY A 63 -6.80 2.88 -9.21
CA GLY A 63 -8.19 3.22 -9.52
C GLY A 63 -9.00 3.39 -8.23
N SER A 64 -8.91 2.40 -7.33
CA SER A 64 -9.61 2.44 -6.03
C SER A 64 -8.63 2.31 -4.87
N ILE A 65 -8.64 3.28 -3.94
CA ILE A 65 -7.88 3.25 -2.69
C ILE A 65 -8.84 3.19 -1.50
N ALA A 66 -8.71 2.15 -0.68
CA ALA A 66 -9.46 1.96 0.55
C ALA A 66 -8.52 2.04 1.77
N ILE A 67 -8.67 3.08 2.57
CA ILE A 67 -7.91 3.33 3.79
C ILE A 67 -8.75 2.86 4.99
N ARG A 68 -8.22 1.92 5.76
CA ARG A 68 -8.90 1.30 6.89
C ARG A 68 -8.60 2.03 8.20
N LYS A 69 -9.41 1.77 9.22
CA LYS A 69 -9.37 2.44 10.54
C LYS A 69 -7.98 2.61 11.17
N THR A 70 -7.07 1.67 11.01
CA THR A 70 -5.73 1.69 11.64
C THR A 70 -4.62 2.23 10.75
N ALA A 71 -4.94 2.57 9.50
CA ALA A 71 -3.94 2.91 8.50
C ALA A 71 -3.27 4.26 8.76
N ARG A 72 -1.98 4.36 8.41
CA ARG A 72 -1.21 5.60 8.44
C ARG A 72 -0.56 5.82 7.09
N ILE A 73 -0.83 6.96 6.47
CA ILE A 73 -0.38 7.23 5.12
C ILE A 73 0.32 8.58 5.07
N GLU A 74 1.50 8.59 4.46
CA GLU A 74 2.34 9.78 4.27
C GLU A 74 2.79 9.87 2.81
N GLY A 75 2.66 11.04 2.18
CA GLY A 75 3.16 11.28 0.82
C GLY A 75 2.09 11.72 -0.18
N GLU A 76 1.88 10.98 -1.27
CA GLU A 76 0.94 11.34 -2.34
C GLU A 76 0.02 10.16 -2.71
N LEU A 77 -1.28 10.43 -2.78
CA LEU A 77 -2.31 9.47 -3.19
C LEU A 77 -2.95 9.93 -4.50
N ARG A 78 -2.77 9.12 -5.55
CA ARG A 78 -3.41 9.29 -6.86
C ARG A 78 -4.52 8.28 -7.03
N TYR A 79 -5.76 8.73 -7.19
CA TYR A 79 -6.93 7.86 -7.18
C TYR A 79 -8.06 8.29 -8.10
N GLU A 80 -8.84 7.34 -8.60
CA GLU A 80 -10.16 7.63 -9.18
C GLU A 80 -11.22 7.62 -8.07
N THR A 81 -11.16 6.63 -7.17
CA THR A 81 -12.05 6.50 -6.00
C THR A 81 -11.24 6.34 -4.72
N LEU A 82 -11.50 7.19 -3.72
CA LEU A 82 -10.91 7.12 -2.39
C LEU A 82 -11.97 6.86 -1.32
N SER A 83 -11.72 5.91 -0.44
CA SER A 83 -12.55 5.63 0.73
C SER A 83 -11.69 5.63 1.98
N ILE A 84 -12.14 6.33 3.03
CA ILE A 84 -11.40 6.47 4.29
C ILE A 84 -12.32 6.08 5.44
N GLU A 85 -11.94 5.07 6.21
CA GLU A 85 -12.65 4.68 7.41
C GLU A 85 -12.33 5.59 8.60
N PRO A 86 -13.31 5.85 9.50
CA PRO A 86 -13.07 6.62 10.71
C PRO A 86 -11.94 6.04 11.56
N GLY A 87 -10.98 6.89 11.92
CA GLY A 87 -9.80 6.52 12.72
C GLY A 87 -8.50 6.42 11.92
N ALA A 88 -8.59 6.35 10.59
CA ALA A 88 -7.41 6.39 9.73
C ALA A 88 -6.67 7.74 9.84
N ARG A 89 -5.34 7.70 9.73
CA ARG A 89 -4.50 8.92 9.68
C ARG A 89 -3.91 9.07 8.29
N VAL A 90 -4.22 10.19 7.65
CA VAL A 90 -3.79 10.47 6.28
C VAL A 90 -3.11 11.83 6.25
N GLU A 91 -1.79 11.81 6.14
CA GLU A 91 -0.92 12.97 5.99
C GLU A 91 -0.30 12.96 4.58
N ALA A 92 -1.17 13.01 3.58
CA ALA A 92 -0.77 12.88 2.18
C ALA A 92 -1.51 13.88 1.28
N ARG A 93 -0.87 14.21 0.16
CA ARG A 93 -1.50 14.98 -0.91
C ARG A 93 -2.44 14.06 -1.70
N CYS A 94 -3.72 14.38 -1.68
CA CYS A 94 -4.75 13.67 -2.43
C CYS A 94 -4.92 14.31 -3.81
N VAL A 95 -4.65 13.54 -4.87
CA VAL A 95 -4.75 13.97 -6.28
C VAL A 95 -5.73 13.04 -7.00
N PRO A 96 -6.93 13.52 -7.40
CA PRO A 96 -7.80 12.74 -8.27
C PRO A 96 -7.16 12.59 -9.66
N VAL A 97 -7.31 11.43 -10.29
CA VAL A 97 -6.87 11.13 -11.66
C VAL A 97 -8.01 10.82 -12.60
#